data_AF-A0A8E2H7I2-F1
#
_entry.id   AF-A0A8E2H7I2-F1
#
_cell.length_a   1.000
_cell.length_b   1.000
_cell.length_c   1.000
_cell.angle_alpha   90.00
_cell.angle_beta   90.00
_cell.angle_gamma   90.00
#
_symmetry.space_group_name_H-M   'P 1'
#
loop_
_entity.id
_entity.type
_entity.pdbx_description
1 polymer ?
#
loop_
_entity_poly.entity_id
_entity_poly.type
_entity_poly.pdbx_seq_one_letter_code
_entity_poly.pdbx_strand_id
1 'polypeptide(L)'
;MQFAHFDVAAFLNANWQKRPLLIRNPWKAWANPLEPDELAGLACEEGVESRLITSGSGKLALERGPFAEERFGALGKEPWTLLVQAVDHYVPDVAALIEPFRFVPDWRIDDVMVSYANDGGGVGPHFDQYDVFLIQGLGRRRWRVGPVCNAQTPLVPHEDLRLIEDFEATGDWVLEPGDILYVPPGFAHDGVAIGDDCMTYSVGFRAPSRAELAEAWTAHQVDAMAEDDRYADPDLSLQAHPGEITAEALDRLHGMVLASLADRGAFARWFGHYNSLSKYAETDWRPEEQMEADEVAAMLGEGHALHRNPAHRFAFIEAGEGVLLFVDGVCRECRGEAAELARDLCAGGEWSGTAPGEESLVLLTALINQGSLGFEEED
;
A
#
# COMPACT_ATOMS: atom_id res chain seq x y z
N MET A 1 -16.40 -9.69 -4.19
CA MET A 1 -17.21 -8.45 -4.37
C MET A 1 -16.92 -7.84 -5.74
N GLN A 2 -17.92 -7.38 -6.51
CA GLN A 2 -17.71 -6.86 -7.88
C GLN A 2 -18.54 -5.60 -8.16
N PHE A 3 -17.99 -4.69 -8.96
CA PHE A 3 -18.75 -3.53 -9.46
C PHE A 3 -19.77 -3.95 -10.53
N ALA A 4 -20.95 -3.34 -10.47
CA ALA A 4 -22.01 -3.41 -11.48
C ALA A 4 -22.07 -2.15 -12.34
N HIS A 5 -21.81 -0.98 -11.74
CA HIS A 5 -22.11 0.33 -12.32
C HIS A 5 -20.99 1.35 -12.09
N PHE A 6 -19.79 1.10 -12.62
CA PHE A 6 -18.66 2.01 -12.53
C PHE A 6 -17.89 2.10 -13.85
N ASP A 7 -17.82 3.30 -14.43
CA ASP A 7 -17.05 3.56 -15.65
C ASP A 7 -15.61 3.96 -15.27
N VAL A 8 -14.73 2.97 -15.30
CA VAL A 8 -13.30 3.11 -14.99
C VAL A 8 -12.62 4.12 -15.92
N ALA A 9 -12.93 4.11 -17.22
CA ALA A 9 -12.28 5.00 -18.18
C ALA A 9 -12.67 6.46 -17.93
N ALA A 10 -13.95 6.72 -17.66
CA ALA A 10 -14.42 8.04 -17.28
C ALA A 10 -13.78 8.51 -15.96
N PHE A 11 -13.67 7.62 -14.96
CA PHE A 11 -13.04 7.91 -13.69
C PHE A 11 -11.55 8.29 -13.83
N LEU A 12 -10.75 7.48 -14.53
CA LEU A 12 -9.32 7.76 -14.75
C LEU A 12 -9.11 9.09 -15.49
N ASN A 13 -9.98 9.38 -16.47
CA ASN A 13 -9.90 10.63 -17.22
C ASN A 13 -10.26 11.85 -16.37
N ALA A 14 -11.29 11.77 -15.52
CA ALA A 14 -11.89 12.95 -14.91
C ALA A 14 -11.58 13.12 -13.42
N ASN A 15 -11.17 12.07 -12.70
CA ASN A 15 -11.13 12.06 -11.24
C ASN A 15 -9.80 11.60 -10.66
N TRP A 16 -9.21 10.50 -11.14
CA TRP A 16 -7.94 9.97 -10.62
C TRP A 16 -6.85 11.05 -10.59
N GLN A 17 -6.31 11.32 -9.39
CA GLN A 17 -5.35 12.38 -9.06
C GLN A 17 -5.78 13.81 -9.43
N LYS A 18 -7.08 14.07 -9.55
CA LYS A 18 -7.62 15.35 -10.04
C LYS A 18 -8.65 15.94 -9.10
N ARG A 19 -9.70 15.18 -8.78
CA ARG A 19 -10.82 15.69 -7.97
C ARG A 19 -11.58 14.56 -7.25
N PRO A 20 -12.11 14.84 -6.05
CA PRO A 20 -12.95 13.91 -5.31
C PRO A 20 -14.15 13.42 -6.11
N LEU A 21 -14.62 12.20 -5.81
CA LEU A 21 -15.82 11.62 -6.41
C LEU A 21 -16.60 10.80 -5.39
N LEU A 22 -17.87 11.11 -5.25
CA LEU A 22 -18.82 10.21 -4.59
C LEU A 22 -19.37 9.21 -5.61
N ILE A 23 -19.21 7.93 -5.31
CA ILE A 23 -19.69 6.80 -6.11
C ILE A 23 -20.76 6.10 -5.27
N ARG A 24 -22.03 6.22 -5.69
CA ARG A 24 -23.14 5.62 -4.95
C ARG A 24 -23.25 4.14 -5.26
N ASN A 25 -23.11 3.32 -4.21
CA ASN A 25 -23.18 1.86 -4.18
C ASN A 25 -22.93 1.18 -5.55
N PRO A 26 -21.67 1.14 -6.03
CA PRO A 26 -21.36 0.60 -7.35
C PRO A 26 -21.39 -0.93 -7.40
N TRP A 27 -21.64 -1.62 -6.28
CA TRP A 27 -21.53 -3.06 -6.13
C TRP A 27 -22.73 -3.80 -6.73
N LYS A 28 -22.52 -5.03 -7.22
CA LYS A 28 -23.64 -5.93 -7.57
C LYS A 28 -24.47 -6.30 -6.35
N ALA A 29 -23.78 -6.60 -5.25
CA ALA A 29 -24.35 -6.83 -3.93
C ALA A 29 -23.28 -6.45 -2.90
N TRP A 30 -23.56 -5.46 -2.06
CA TRP A 30 -22.71 -5.10 -0.94
C TRP A 30 -22.99 -6.04 0.23
N ALA A 31 -21.93 -6.55 0.84
CA ALA A 31 -21.95 -7.27 2.11
C ALA A 31 -20.76 -6.79 2.92
N ASN A 32 -20.94 -6.58 4.22
CA ASN A 32 -19.87 -6.12 5.09
C ASN A 32 -18.85 -7.27 5.31
N PRO A 33 -17.56 -7.09 4.97
CA PRO A 33 -16.56 -8.17 5.02
C PRO A 33 -16.17 -8.67 6.41
N LEU A 34 -16.34 -7.86 7.46
CA LEU A 34 -15.78 -8.13 8.80
C LEU A 34 -16.66 -7.47 9.86
N GLU A 35 -17.04 -8.18 10.91
CA GLU A 35 -17.82 -7.64 12.01
C GLU A 35 -16.97 -6.75 12.94
N PRO A 36 -17.59 -5.79 13.66
CA PRO A 36 -16.87 -4.90 14.58
C PRO A 36 -16.01 -5.60 15.63
N ASP A 37 -16.50 -6.71 16.19
CA ASP A 37 -15.80 -7.46 17.24
C ASP A 37 -14.56 -8.17 16.70
N GLU A 38 -14.60 -8.64 15.44
CA GLU A 38 -13.45 -9.25 14.78
C GLU A 38 -12.35 -8.21 14.52
N LEU A 39 -12.72 -6.97 14.14
CA LEU A 39 -11.78 -5.86 14.02
C LEU A 39 -11.13 -5.50 15.36
N ALA A 40 -11.92 -5.49 16.45
CA ALA A 40 -11.39 -5.23 17.78
C ALA A 40 -10.42 -6.35 18.23
N GLY A 41 -10.74 -7.61 17.92
CA GLY A 41 -9.85 -8.75 18.15
C GLY A 41 -8.51 -8.62 17.43
N LEU A 42 -8.53 -8.26 16.13
CA LEU A 42 -7.29 -8.00 15.38
C LEU A 42 -6.44 -6.90 16.03
N ALA A 43 -7.06 -5.87 16.60
CA ALA A 43 -6.34 -4.78 17.27
C ALA A 43 -5.68 -5.20 18.60
N CYS A 44 -6.02 -6.37 19.14
CA CYS A 44 -5.38 -6.98 20.31
C CYS A 44 -4.17 -7.84 19.96
N GLU A 45 -4.03 -8.29 18.72
CA GLU A 45 -2.95 -9.18 18.29
C GLU A 45 -1.59 -8.47 18.24
N GLU A 46 -0.55 -9.18 18.66
CA GLU A 46 0.82 -8.68 18.58
C GLU A 46 1.25 -8.56 17.11
N GLY A 47 1.92 -7.46 16.76
CA GLY A 47 2.34 -7.19 15.38
C GLY A 47 1.28 -6.56 14.48
N VAL A 48 0.01 -6.47 14.91
CA VAL A 48 -1.03 -5.75 14.17
C VAL A 48 -1.00 -4.25 14.51
N GLU A 49 -0.70 -3.42 13.52
CA GLU A 49 -0.66 -1.97 13.72
C GLU A 49 -2.09 -1.41 13.86
N SER A 50 -2.41 -0.94 15.07
CA SER A 50 -3.71 -0.35 15.38
C SER A 50 -3.58 0.94 16.18
N ARG A 51 -4.58 1.82 16.03
CA ARG A 51 -4.66 3.12 16.70
C ARG A 51 -6.07 3.36 17.19
N LEU A 52 -6.19 3.91 18.39
CA LEU A 52 -7.46 4.33 18.97
C LEU A 52 -7.40 5.83 19.22
N ILE A 53 -8.36 6.56 18.65
CA ILE A 53 -8.49 8.00 18.85
C ILE A 53 -9.74 8.27 19.68
N THR A 54 -9.58 9.02 20.77
CA THR A 54 -10.69 9.41 21.65
C THR A 54 -10.80 10.94 21.73
N SER A 55 -12.02 11.46 21.84
CA SER A 55 -12.30 12.91 21.91
C SER A 55 -12.52 13.41 23.35
N GLY A 56 -11.88 12.79 24.33
CA GLY A 56 -12.07 13.12 25.75
C GLY A 56 -11.71 14.58 26.07
N SER A 57 -12.60 15.30 26.76
CA SER A 57 -12.40 16.69 27.21
C SER A 57 -12.21 17.75 26.10
N GLY A 58 -12.64 17.47 24.87
CA GLY A 58 -12.59 18.41 23.74
C GLY A 58 -11.25 18.48 23.02
N LYS A 59 -10.35 17.52 23.27
CA LYS A 59 -9.12 17.30 22.50
C LYS A 59 -9.05 15.85 22.05
N LEU A 60 -8.48 15.62 20.86
CA LEU A 60 -8.18 14.28 20.40
C LEU A 60 -6.97 13.74 21.18
N ALA A 61 -7.03 12.47 21.56
CA ALA A 61 -5.92 11.72 22.12
C ALA A 61 -5.76 10.43 21.32
N LEU A 62 -4.51 10.06 21.01
CA LEU A 62 -4.17 8.87 20.24
C LEU A 62 -3.48 7.85 21.15
N GLU A 63 -3.99 6.62 21.14
CA GLU A 63 -3.36 5.44 21.73
C GLU A 63 -2.94 4.49 20.59
N ARG A 64 -1.84 3.76 20.78
CA ARG A 64 -1.34 2.76 19.83
C ARG A 64 -1.50 1.38 20.43
N GLY A 65 -1.84 0.41 19.59
CA GLY A 65 -1.94 -0.99 19.99
C GLY A 65 -0.57 -1.65 20.20
N PRO A 66 -0.56 -2.96 20.52
CA PRO A 66 -1.75 -3.80 20.69
C PRO A 66 -2.58 -3.38 21.92
N PHE A 67 -3.89 -3.58 21.87
CA PHE A 67 -4.81 -3.23 22.96
C PHE A 67 -5.19 -4.44 23.82
N ALA A 68 -5.44 -4.23 25.10
CA ALA A 68 -6.11 -5.23 25.93
C ALA A 68 -7.62 -5.21 25.66
N GLU A 69 -8.29 -6.37 25.63
CA GLU A 69 -9.73 -6.48 25.36
C GLU A 69 -10.57 -5.56 26.29
N GLU A 70 -10.19 -5.46 27.56
CA GLU A 70 -10.92 -4.65 28.55
C GLU A 70 -10.88 -3.14 28.22
N ARG A 71 -9.94 -2.69 27.38
CA ARG A 71 -9.84 -1.29 26.95
C ARG A 71 -11.10 -0.86 26.22
N PHE A 72 -11.66 -1.73 25.38
CA PHE A 72 -12.86 -1.45 24.58
C PHE A 72 -14.11 -1.33 25.47
N GLY A 73 -14.24 -2.19 26.48
CA GLY A 73 -15.31 -2.10 27.48
C GLY A 73 -15.29 -0.80 28.32
N ALA A 74 -14.13 -0.13 28.39
CA ALA A 74 -13.93 1.10 29.14
C ALA A 74 -14.13 2.40 28.31
N LEU A 75 -14.38 2.32 27.00
CA LEU A 75 -14.50 3.50 26.12
C LEU A 75 -15.76 4.34 26.38
N GLY A 76 -16.83 3.72 26.87
CA GLY A 76 -18.09 4.41 27.16
C GLY A 76 -18.75 4.98 25.91
N LYS A 77 -19.36 6.17 26.04
CA LYS A 77 -20.16 6.82 24.98
C LYS A 77 -19.54 8.09 24.39
N GLU A 78 -18.40 8.52 24.91
CA GLU A 78 -17.69 9.66 24.32
C GLU A 78 -17.23 9.30 22.90
N PRO A 79 -17.09 10.24 21.96
CA PRO A 79 -16.68 9.91 20.60
C PRO A 79 -15.28 9.32 20.51
N TRP A 80 -15.16 8.19 19.82
CA TRP A 80 -13.90 7.50 19.57
C TRP A 80 -13.91 6.75 18.22
N THR A 81 -12.72 6.42 17.73
CA THR A 81 -12.57 5.58 16.54
C THR A 81 -11.35 4.68 16.67
N LEU A 82 -11.51 3.42 16.32
CA LEU A 82 -10.44 2.43 16.16
C LEU A 82 -10.05 2.38 14.68
N LEU A 83 -8.76 2.36 14.40
CA LEU A 83 -8.19 2.14 13.06
C LEU A 83 -7.22 0.97 13.14
N VAL A 84 -7.38 0.00 12.24
CA VAL A 84 -6.48 -1.15 12.10
C VAL A 84 -5.93 -1.14 10.68
N GLN A 85 -4.61 -1.20 10.55
CA GLN A 85 -3.93 -1.16 9.26
C GLN A 85 -3.90 -2.55 8.62
N ALA A 86 -3.79 -2.57 7.29
CA ALA A 86 -3.55 -3.79 6.50
C ALA A 86 -4.42 -4.99 6.88
N VAL A 87 -5.72 -4.75 7.09
CA VAL A 87 -6.67 -5.81 7.47
C VAL A 87 -6.84 -6.82 6.34
N ASP A 88 -6.60 -6.41 5.09
CA ASP A 88 -6.51 -7.27 3.92
C ASP A 88 -5.45 -8.38 4.07
N HIS A 89 -4.42 -8.20 4.88
CA HIS A 89 -3.43 -9.25 5.13
C HIS A 89 -3.98 -10.41 5.97
N TYR A 90 -4.97 -10.14 6.81
CA TYR A 90 -5.46 -11.09 7.82
C TYR A 90 -6.86 -11.63 7.49
N VAL A 91 -7.66 -10.88 6.71
CA VAL A 91 -9.05 -11.21 6.42
C VAL A 91 -9.23 -11.35 4.91
N PRO A 92 -9.40 -12.57 4.38
CA PRO A 92 -9.56 -12.82 2.94
C PRO A 92 -10.70 -12.03 2.29
N ASP A 93 -11.83 -11.86 2.99
CA ASP A 93 -12.95 -11.07 2.49
C ASP A 93 -12.63 -9.57 2.37
N VAL A 94 -11.73 -9.05 3.21
CA VAL A 94 -11.22 -7.68 3.08
C VAL A 94 -10.22 -7.59 1.93
N ALA A 95 -9.34 -8.57 1.74
CA ALA A 95 -8.46 -8.64 0.57
C ALA A 95 -9.23 -8.63 -0.75
N ALA A 96 -10.36 -9.35 -0.80
CA ALA A 96 -11.24 -9.40 -1.96
C ALA A 96 -11.86 -8.04 -2.34
N LEU A 97 -11.83 -7.02 -1.46
CA LEU A 97 -12.23 -5.66 -1.80
C LEU A 97 -11.26 -4.96 -2.74
N ILE A 98 -10.00 -5.38 -2.80
CA ILE A 98 -8.96 -4.75 -3.64
C ILE A 98 -9.21 -5.05 -5.13
N GLU A 99 -9.70 -6.24 -5.46
CA GLU A 99 -9.80 -6.74 -6.84
C GLU A 99 -10.50 -5.77 -7.81
N PRO A 100 -11.66 -5.15 -7.46
CA PRO A 100 -12.32 -4.17 -8.33
C PRO A 100 -11.54 -2.88 -8.58
N PHE A 101 -10.49 -2.59 -7.80
CA PHE A 101 -9.62 -1.42 -7.93
C PHE A 101 -8.36 -1.68 -8.75
N ARG A 102 -8.10 -2.93 -9.17
CA ARG A 102 -6.93 -3.33 -9.98
C ARG A 102 -6.97 -2.86 -11.44
N PHE A 103 -7.82 -1.87 -11.74
CA PHE A 103 -7.62 -0.96 -12.87
C PHE A 103 -6.51 0.07 -12.61
N VAL A 104 -6.13 0.27 -11.35
CA VAL A 104 -4.89 0.94 -10.95
C VAL A 104 -3.80 -0.14 -10.79
N PRO A 105 -2.56 0.09 -11.27
CA PRO A 105 -1.49 -0.89 -11.14
C PRO A 105 -1.20 -1.29 -9.69
N ASP A 106 -1.04 -2.59 -9.42
CA ASP A 106 -0.83 -3.15 -8.07
C ASP A 106 0.32 -2.48 -7.30
N TRP A 107 1.38 -2.06 -7.98
CA TRP A 107 2.51 -1.38 -7.35
C TRP A 107 2.12 -0.06 -6.63
N ARG A 108 0.99 0.55 -7.04
CA ARG A 108 0.40 1.75 -6.43
C ARG A 108 -0.52 1.46 -5.27
N ILE A 109 -1.05 0.24 -5.13
CA ILE A 109 -1.93 -0.13 -4.01
C ILE A 109 -1.03 -0.33 -2.78
N ASP A 110 -1.47 0.15 -1.62
CA ASP A 110 -0.73 -0.04 -0.35
C ASP A 110 -1.34 -1.18 0.47
N ASP A 111 -2.55 -0.96 0.99
CA ASP A 111 -3.30 -1.85 1.88
C ASP A 111 -4.78 -1.42 2.01
N VAL A 112 -5.56 -2.16 2.80
CA VAL A 112 -6.90 -1.79 3.27
C VAL A 112 -6.88 -1.58 4.79
N MET A 113 -6.85 -0.31 5.19
CA MET A 113 -7.09 0.06 6.59
C MET A 113 -8.60 0.04 6.88
N VAL A 114 -9.01 -0.54 8.00
CA VAL A 114 -10.41 -0.56 8.43
C VAL A 114 -10.56 0.27 9.69
N SER A 115 -11.59 1.11 9.72
CA SER A 115 -11.96 1.86 10.92
C SER A 115 -13.33 1.46 11.42
N TYR A 116 -13.48 1.41 12.76
CA TYR A 116 -14.75 1.42 13.46
C TYR A 116 -14.88 2.73 14.24
N ALA A 117 -16.09 3.27 14.34
CA ALA A 117 -16.39 4.43 15.17
C ALA A 117 -17.79 4.34 15.77
N ASN A 118 -17.91 4.84 16.99
CA ASN A 118 -19.22 5.13 17.60
C ASN A 118 -19.75 6.51 17.13
N ASP A 119 -20.94 6.89 17.60
CA ASP A 119 -21.55 8.16 17.19
C ASP A 119 -20.64 9.38 17.45
N GLY A 120 -20.45 10.22 16.42
CA GLY A 120 -19.56 11.37 16.46
C GLY A 120 -18.06 11.03 16.36
N GLY A 121 -17.69 9.75 16.33
CA GLY A 121 -16.31 9.29 16.24
C GLY A 121 -15.67 9.59 14.89
N GLY A 122 -14.42 10.04 14.93
CA GLY A 122 -13.62 10.38 13.74
C GLY A 122 -12.20 10.78 14.12
N VAL A 123 -11.39 11.07 13.09
CA VAL A 123 -9.97 11.41 13.25
C VAL A 123 -9.70 12.92 13.18
N GLY A 124 -10.74 13.72 12.91
CA GLY A 124 -10.65 15.15 12.66
C GLY A 124 -10.26 15.51 11.22
N PRO A 125 -10.34 16.79 10.85
CA PRO A 125 -10.02 17.26 9.51
C PRO A 125 -8.52 17.16 9.23
N HIS A 126 -8.15 16.46 8.16
CA HIS A 126 -6.76 16.21 7.78
C HIS A 126 -6.62 16.12 6.25
N PHE A 127 -5.41 15.88 5.76
CA PHE A 127 -5.16 15.56 4.36
C PHE A 127 -4.02 14.54 4.27
N ASP A 128 -4.08 13.71 3.25
CA ASP A 128 -3.09 12.67 2.96
C ASP A 128 -2.30 12.98 1.70
N GLN A 129 -1.15 12.33 1.54
CA GLN A 129 -0.31 12.44 0.34
C GLN A 129 -0.57 11.31 -0.66
N TYR A 130 -1.63 10.53 -0.44
CA TYR A 130 -1.99 9.39 -1.26
C TYR A 130 -3.44 9.45 -1.74
N ASP A 131 -3.72 8.70 -2.80
CA ASP A 131 -5.07 8.42 -3.27
C ASP A 131 -5.76 7.46 -2.30
N VAL A 132 -7.06 7.64 -2.03
CA VAL A 132 -7.83 6.70 -1.20
C VAL A 132 -9.26 6.54 -1.71
N PHE A 133 -9.78 5.31 -1.65
CA PHE A 133 -11.22 5.04 -1.74
C PHE A 133 -11.75 4.66 -0.35
N LEU A 134 -12.66 5.49 0.16
CA LEU A 134 -13.33 5.32 1.44
C LEU A 134 -14.66 4.62 1.22
N ILE A 135 -14.71 3.31 1.43
CA ILE A 135 -15.90 2.47 1.25
C ILE A 135 -16.66 2.45 2.58
N GLN A 136 -17.94 2.84 2.56
CA GLN A 136 -18.80 2.75 3.73
C GLN A 136 -19.25 1.29 3.94
N GLY A 137 -18.87 0.73 5.09
CA GLY A 137 -19.11 -0.66 5.42
C GLY A 137 -20.44 -0.91 6.11
N LEU A 138 -20.42 -0.68 7.43
CA LEU A 138 -21.59 -0.64 8.32
C LEU A 138 -21.92 0.79 8.72
N GLY A 139 -23.15 1.01 9.15
CA GLY A 139 -23.61 2.30 9.64
C GLY A 139 -23.49 3.40 8.58
N ARG A 140 -23.34 4.65 9.02
CA ARG A 140 -23.26 5.82 8.13
C ARG A 140 -22.16 6.76 8.58
N ARG A 141 -21.49 7.39 7.63
CA ARG A 141 -20.49 8.43 7.90
C ARG A 141 -20.81 9.68 7.11
N ARG A 142 -20.75 10.84 7.76
CA ARG A 142 -20.74 12.13 7.08
C ARG A 142 -19.32 12.46 6.69
N TRP A 143 -19.07 12.50 5.39
CA TRP A 143 -17.81 12.93 4.82
C TRP A 143 -17.92 14.36 4.30
N ARG A 144 -16.97 15.18 4.71
CA ARG A 144 -16.75 16.52 4.18
C ARG A 144 -15.41 16.56 3.49
N VAL A 145 -15.33 17.22 2.34
CA VAL A 145 -14.08 17.41 1.59
C VAL A 145 -13.85 18.89 1.36
N GLY A 146 -12.65 19.38 1.64
CA GLY A 146 -12.23 20.76 1.49
C GLY A 146 -11.32 20.98 0.29
N PRO A 147 -10.61 22.13 0.24
CA PRO A 147 -9.66 22.43 -0.82
C PRO A 147 -8.39 21.57 -0.76
N VAL A 148 -7.53 21.71 -1.76
CA VAL A 148 -6.19 21.10 -1.79
C VAL A 148 -5.27 21.81 -0.78
N CYS A 149 -4.72 21.03 0.14
CA CYS A 149 -3.73 21.38 1.14
C CYS A 149 -2.30 21.06 0.67
N ASN A 150 -1.33 21.64 1.36
CA ASN A 150 0.09 21.49 1.11
C ASN A 150 0.91 21.75 2.38
N ALA A 151 2.24 21.77 2.27
CA ALA A 151 3.15 21.99 3.40
C ALA A 151 3.00 23.36 4.09
N GLN A 152 2.29 24.33 3.50
CA GLN A 152 2.00 25.64 4.07
C GLN A 152 0.61 25.71 4.72
N THR A 153 -0.18 24.65 4.65
CA THR A 153 -1.51 24.59 5.28
C THR A 153 -1.35 24.69 6.81
N PRO A 154 -2.03 25.66 7.47
CA PRO A 154 -2.00 25.78 8.93
C PRO A 154 -2.57 24.52 9.60
N LEU A 155 -1.84 24.03 10.59
CA LEU A 155 -2.19 22.84 11.35
C LEU A 155 -2.40 23.20 12.83
N VAL A 156 -3.35 22.51 13.46
CA VAL A 156 -3.48 22.52 14.92
C VAL A 156 -2.24 21.85 15.51
N PRO A 157 -1.54 22.49 16.47
CA PRO A 157 -0.43 21.86 17.17
C PRO A 157 -0.91 20.60 17.90
N HIS A 158 -0.38 19.45 17.50
CA HIS A 158 -0.65 18.16 18.11
C HIS A 158 0.58 17.26 17.94
N GLU A 159 0.86 16.42 18.93
CA GLU A 159 2.07 15.57 18.93
C GLU A 159 1.97 14.44 17.90
N ASP A 160 0.84 13.72 17.89
CA ASP A 160 0.66 12.53 17.05
C ASP A 160 -0.24 12.68 15.80
N LEU A 161 -1.00 13.78 15.70
CA LEU A 161 -2.03 13.95 14.66
C LEU A 161 -1.73 15.18 13.80
N ARG A 162 -2.01 15.08 12.50
CA ARG A 162 -1.92 16.21 11.57
C ARG A 162 -3.31 16.74 11.26
N LEU A 163 -3.74 17.71 12.05
CA LEU A 163 -5.09 18.27 11.98
C LEU A 163 -5.05 19.65 11.34
N ILE A 164 -5.97 19.91 10.41
CA ILE A 164 -6.13 21.22 9.77
C ILE A 164 -6.79 22.18 10.76
N GLU A 165 -6.23 23.39 10.90
CA GLU A 165 -6.77 24.42 11.82
C GLU A 165 -8.12 24.97 11.35
N ASP A 166 -8.19 25.44 10.10
CA ASP A 166 -9.38 26.01 9.49
C ASP A 166 -9.88 25.13 8.33
N PHE A 167 -10.87 24.27 8.62
CA PHE A 167 -11.46 23.40 7.62
C PHE A 167 -12.72 24.01 6.99
N GLU A 168 -12.66 24.30 5.69
CA GLU A 168 -13.81 24.73 4.90
C GLU A 168 -14.25 23.61 3.94
N ALA A 169 -15.45 23.09 4.14
CA ALA A 169 -16.01 22.04 3.29
C ALA A 169 -16.48 22.61 1.94
N THR A 170 -15.97 22.04 0.86
CA THR A 170 -16.42 22.29 -0.52
C THR A 170 -17.36 21.18 -1.03
N GLY A 171 -17.35 20.02 -0.36
CA GLY A 171 -18.28 18.91 -0.57
C GLY A 171 -18.70 18.31 0.77
N ASP A 172 -19.93 17.79 0.82
CA ASP A 172 -20.54 17.26 2.05
C ASP A 172 -21.59 16.20 1.70
N TRP A 173 -21.37 14.98 2.17
CA TRP A 173 -22.22 13.84 1.89
C TRP A 173 -22.36 12.92 3.10
N VAL A 174 -23.53 12.32 3.25
CA VAL A 174 -23.69 11.12 4.09
C VAL A 174 -23.58 9.90 3.18
N LEU A 175 -22.67 9.00 3.53
CA LEU A 175 -22.50 7.71 2.87
C LEU A 175 -23.30 6.64 3.62
N GLU A 176 -23.96 5.80 2.85
CA GLU A 176 -24.67 4.60 3.29
C GLU A 176 -23.86 3.35 2.92
N PRO A 177 -24.12 2.17 3.53
CA PRO A 177 -23.42 0.93 3.21
C PRO A 177 -23.30 0.65 1.70
N GLY A 178 -22.06 0.43 1.25
CA GLY A 178 -21.69 0.23 -0.14
C GLY A 178 -21.30 1.50 -0.90
N ASP A 179 -21.63 2.71 -0.42
CA ASP A 179 -21.14 3.93 -1.04
C ASP A 179 -19.62 4.07 -0.92
N ILE A 180 -19.00 4.74 -1.90
CA ILE A 180 -17.55 4.97 -1.92
C ILE A 180 -17.28 6.46 -2.13
N LEU A 181 -16.41 7.04 -1.31
CA LEU A 181 -15.84 8.36 -1.56
C LEU A 181 -14.38 8.22 -1.99
N TYR A 182 -14.06 8.62 -3.22
CA TYR A 182 -12.69 8.77 -3.67
C TYR A 182 -12.15 10.15 -3.31
N VAL A 183 -10.97 10.20 -2.69
CA VAL A 183 -10.25 11.43 -2.33
C VAL A 183 -8.83 11.38 -2.92
N PRO A 184 -8.45 12.32 -3.80
CA PRO A 184 -7.08 12.42 -4.31
C PRO A 184 -6.09 12.99 -3.26
N PRO A 185 -4.77 12.82 -3.48
CA PRO A 185 -3.75 13.40 -2.64
C PRO A 185 -3.94 14.91 -2.42
N GLY A 186 -3.68 15.34 -1.19
CA GLY A 186 -3.70 16.74 -0.78
C GLY A 186 -5.09 17.30 -0.48
N PHE A 187 -6.19 16.67 -0.90
CA PHE A 187 -7.51 17.18 -0.55
C PHE A 187 -7.80 17.02 0.94
N ALA A 188 -8.17 18.14 1.59
CA ALA A 188 -8.65 18.11 2.96
C ALA A 188 -9.91 17.26 3.07
N HIS A 189 -10.04 16.44 4.10
CA HIS A 189 -11.26 15.68 4.33
C HIS A 189 -11.46 15.40 5.82
N ASP A 190 -12.73 15.20 6.19
CA ASP A 190 -13.18 14.95 7.56
C ASP A 190 -14.39 14.02 7.55
N GLY A 191 -14.28 12.91 8.29
CA GLY A 191 -15.26 11.84 8.32
C GLY A 191 -15.76 11.59 9.73
N VAL A 192 -17.03 11.91 9.98
CA VAL A 192 -17.66 11.77 11.30
C VAL A 192 -18.76 10.72 11.23
N ALA A 193 -18.70 9.71 12.09
CA ALA A 193 -19.72 8.67 12.18
C ALA A 193 -21.08 9.26 12.61
N ILE A 194 -22.16 8.72 12.04
CA ILE A 194 -23.54 9.06 12.41
C ILE A 194 -24.22 7.80 12.95
N GLY A 195 -24.50 7.80 14.24
CA GLY A 195 -24.90 6.62 14.99
C GLY A 195 -23.71 5.72 15.33
N ASP A 196 -23.98 4.70 16.12
CA ASP A 196 -23.01 3.66 16.45
C ASP A 196 -22.84 2.67 15.29
N ASP A 197 -21.82 1.81 15.40
CA ASP A 197 -21.52 0.75 14.43
C ASP A 197 -21.20 1.26 13.02
N CYS A 198 -20.39 2.33 12.94
CA CYS A 198 -19.91 2.87 11.68
C CYS A 198 -18.57 2.24 11.30
N MET A 199 -18.53 1.48 10.20
CA MET A 199 -17.30 0.93 9.64
C MET A 199 -16.95 1.58 8.30
N THR A 200 -15.66 1.79 8.06
CA THR A 200 -15.13 2.31 6.80
C THR A 200 -13.90 1.54 6.39
N TYR A 201 -13.87 1.05 5.15
CA TYR A 201 -12.73 0.38 4.53
C TYR A 201 -12.02 1.38 3.61
N SER A 202 -10.79 1.72 3.96
CA SER A 202 -9.95 2.67 3.23
C SER A 202 -8.99 1.89 2.35
N VAL A 203 -9.30 1.76 1.05
CA VAL A 203 -8.36 1.21 0.08
C VAL A 203 -7.32 2.28 -0.23
N GLY A 204 -6.17 2.14 0.41
CA GLY A 204 -5.05 3.07 0.36
C GLY A 204 -4.17 2.83 -0.86
N PHE A 205 -3.61 3.91 -1.39
CA PHE A 205 -2.59 3.86 -2.40
C PHE A 205 -1.30 4.47 -1.86
N ARG A 206 -0.21 4.26 -2.58
CA ARG A 206 1.08 4.86 -2.28
C ARG A 206 1.66 5.49 -3.54
N ALA A 207 2.45 6.53 -3.32
CA ALA A 207 3.20 7.19 -4.36
C ALA A 207 4.49 7.71 -3.71
N PRO A 208 5.66 7.14 -4.03
CA PRO A 208 6.90 7.58 -3.42
C PRO A 208 7.18 9.02 -3.84
N SER A 209 7.56 9.83 -2.86
CA SER A 209 7.99 11.20 -3.05
C SER A 209 9.35 11.25 -3.74
N ARG A 210 9.68 12.40 -4.32
CA ARG A 210 11.00 12.63 -4.90
C ARG A 210 12.13 12.48 -3.87
N ALA A 211 11.89 12.86 -2.61
CA ALA A 211 12.88 12.75 -1.55
C ALA A 211 13.18 11.28 -1.23
N GLU A 212 12.13 10.46 -1.04
CA GLU A 212 12.27 9.02 -0.80
C GLU A 212 13.00 8.32 -1.94
N LEU A 213 12.64 8.62 -3.20
CA LEU A 213 13.31 8.04 -4.36
C LEU A 213 14.78 8.44 -4.43
N ALA A 214 15.11 9.72 -4.22
CA ALA A 214 16.48 10.20 -4.29
C ALA A 214 17.34 9.60 -3.17
N GLU A 215 16.82 9.57 -1.95
CA GLU A 215 17.52 9.02 -0.78
C GLU A 215 17.77 7.52 -0.95
N ALA A 216 16.72 6.73 -1.21
CA ALA A 216 16.82 5.28 -1.27
C ALA A 216 17.61 4.80 -2.51
N TRP A 217 17.50 5.47 -3.66
CA TRP A 217 18.30 5.14 -4.84
C TRP A 217 19.78 5.46 -4.64
N THR A 218 20.09 6.62 -4.04
CA THR A 218 21.47 7.01 -3.76
C THR A 218 22.10 6.04 -2.76
N ALA A 219 21.38 5.68 -1.69
CA ALA A 219 21.86 4.69 -0.72
C ALA A 219 22.20 3.35 -1.40
N HIS A 220 21.30 2.85 -2.25
CA HIS A 220 21.55 1.61 -2.98
C HIS A 220 22.78 1.67 -3.90
N GLN A 221 22.98 2.79 -4.61
CA GLN A 221 24.14 2.94 -5.47
C GLN A 221 25.43 3.01 -4.67
N VAL A 222 25.44 3.73 -3.54
CA VAL A 222 26.62 3.88 -2.68
C VAL A 222 27.12 2.53 -2.18
N ASP A 223 26.23 1.59 -1.85
CA ASP A 223 26.60 0.25 -1.36
C ASP A 223 27.44 -0.55 -2.38
N ALA A 224 27.32 -0.25 -3.68
CA ALA A 224 28.04 -0.94 -4.75
C ALA A 224 29.26 -0.15 -5.29
N MET A 225 29.49 1.09 -4.82
CA MET A 225 30.55 1.95 -5.35
C MET A 225 31.93 1.56 -4.79
N ALA A 226 32.96 1.67 -5.63
CA ALA A 226 34.34 1.43 -5.22
C ALA A 226 34.91 2.61 -4.44
N GLU A 227 35.72 2.35 -3.40
CA GLU A 227 36.30 3.40 -2.55
C GLU A 227 37.30 4.33 -3.28
N ASP A 228 37.83 3.89 -4.42
CA ASP A 228 38.80 4.59 -5.25
C ASP A 228 38.20 5.34 -6.44
N ASP A 229 36.88 5.30 -6.65
CA ASP A 229 36.17 6.15 -7.62
C ASP A 229 36.12 7.60 -7.12
N ARG A 230 37.13 8.40 -7.50
CA ARG A 230 37.38 9.74 -6.97
C ARG A 230 37.60 10.76 -8.07
N TYR A 231 37.19 12.00 -7.78
CA TYR A 231 37.54 13.15 -8.62
C TYR A 231 39.07 13.25 -8.78
N ALA A 232 39.51 13.50 -10.00
CA ALA A 232 40.92 13.68 -10.34
C ALA A 232 41.09 14.79 -11.38
N ASP A 233 42.11 15.61 -11.27
CA ASP A 233 42.43 16.71 -12.18
C ASP A 233 43.91 16.70 -12.56
N PRO A 234 44.38 15.65 -13.27
CA PRO A 234 45.78 15.56 -13.67
C PRO A 234 46.22 16.72 -14.58
N ASP A 235 45.27 17.35 -15.27
CA ASP A 235 45.48 18.49 -16.15
C ASP A 235 45.22 19.85 -15.47
N LEU A 236 45.28 19.91 -14.13
CA LEU A 236 45.04 21.13 -13.34
C LEU A 236 45.96 22.27 -13.80
N SER A 237 45.33 23.40 -14.15
CA SER A 237 46.04 24.63 -14.54
C SER A 237 46.06 25.65 -13.40
N LEU A 238 47.07 26.53 -13.40
CA LEU A 238 47.19 27.58 -12.39
C LEU A 238 46.02 28.57 -12.50
N GLN A 239 45.21 28.67 -11.45
CA GLN A 239 44.12 29.66 -11.36
C GLN A 239 44.60 31.00 -10.78
N ALA A 240 43.96 32.10 -11.20
CA ALA A 240 44.27 33.44 -10.72
C ALA A 240 43.82 33.66 -9.26
N HIS A 241 42.71 33.02 -8.85
CA HIS A 241 42.10 33.17 -7.54
C HIS A 241 41.98 31.80 -6.86
N PRO A 242 42.89 31.42 -5.94
CA PRO A 242 42.93 30.07 -5.35
C PRO A 242 41.67 29.61 -4.58
N GLY A 243 40.79 30.55 -4.20
CA GLY A 243 39.52 30.23 -3.53
C GLY A 243 38.35 29.97 -4.49
N GLU A 244 38.56 30.12 -5.80
CA GLU A 244 37.53 29.85 -6.81
C GLU A 244 37.36 28.34 -7.00
N ILE A 245 36.11 27.88 -6.90
CA ILE A 245 35.69 26.58 -7.45
C ILE A 245 35.24 26.86 -8.88
N THR A 246 36.02 26.42 -9.86
CA THR A 246 35.76 26.75 -11.26
C THR A 246 34.48 26.09 -11.75
N ALA A 247 33.83 26.69 -12.75
CA ALA A 247 32.67 26.09 -13.41
C ALA A 247 32.98 24.69 -13.96
N GLU A 248 34.19 24.50 -14.50
CA GLU A 248 34.65 23.19 -14.98
C GLU A 248 34.71 22.14 -13.86
N ALA A 249 35.24 22.48 -12.69
CA ALA A 249 35.26 21.57 -11.55
C ALA A 249 33.84 21.21 -11.09
N LEU A 250 32.92 22.20 -11.04
CA LEU A 250 31.52 21.96 -10.71
C LEU A 250 30.82 21.05 -11.73
N ASP A 251 31.02 21.28 -13.02
CA ASP A 251 30.42 20.46 -14.08
C ASP A 251 30.90 19.01 -14.02
N ARG A 252 32.20 18.80 -13.74
CA ARG A 252 32.77 17.46 -13.59
C ARG A 252 32.24 16.74 -12.36
N LEU A 253 32.21 17.40 -11.20
CA LEU A 253 31.66 16.85 -9.95
C LEU A 253 30.17 16.53 -10.08
N HIS A 254 29.38 17.44 -10.65
CA HIS A 254 27.97 17.21 -10.92
C HIS A 254 27.76 16.05 -11.91
N GLY A 255 28.58 15.98 -12.96
CA GLY A 255 28.60 14.88 -13.92
C GLY A 255 28.86 13.51 -13.28
N MET A 256 29.76 13.43 -12.30
CA MET A 256 30.01 12.19 -11.54
C MET A 256 28.75 11.71 -10.80
N VAL A 257 28.05 12.62 -10.11
CA VAL A 257 26.80 12.31 -9.41
C VAL A 257 25.70 11.89 -10.38
N LEU A 258 25.56 12.57 -11.52
CA LEU A 258 24.55 12.19 -12.51
C LEU A 258 24.85 10.83 -13.13
N ALA A 259 26.12 10.54 -13.43
CA ALA A 259 26.53 9.27 -14.01
C ALA A 259 26.24 8.09 -13.07
N SER A 260 26.46 8.25 -11.76
CA SER A 260 26.16 7.19 -10.78
C SER A 260 24.67 6.89 -10.64
N LEU A 261 23.78 7.80 -11.06
CA LEU A 261 22.33 7.63 -10.96
C LEU A 261 21.64 7.35 -12.30
N ALA A 262 22.38 7.30 -13.41
CA ALA A 262 21.83 7.30 -14.77
C ALA A 262 21.43 5.91 -15.30
N ASP A 263 21.85 4.81 -14.68
CA ASP A 263 21.54 3.46 -15.18
C ASP A 263 20.06 3.13 -14.98
N ARG A 264 19.30 3.19 -16.08
CA ARG A 264 17.86 2.92 -16.09
C ARG A 264 17.52 1.45 -15.83
N GLY A 265 18.39 0.51 -16.20
CA GLY A 265 18.19 -0.92 -15.97
C GLY A 265 18.42 -1.28 -14.51
N ALA A 266 19.49 -0.75 -13.90
CA ALA A 266 19.74 -0.87 -12.47
C ALA A 266 18.61 -0.23 -11.66
N PHE A 267 18.16 0.97 -12.03
CA PHE A 267 17.00 1.62 -11.41
C PHE A 267 15.73 0.77 -11.50
N ALA A 268 15.49 0.06 -12.62
CA ALA A 268 14.32 -0.81 -12.77
C ALA A 268 14.34 -1.96 -11.74
N ARG A 269 15.49 -2.63 -11.60
CA ARG A 269 15.68 -3.73 -10.65
C ARG A 269 15.57 -3.26 -9.22
N TRP A 270 16.24 -2.16 -8.89
CA TRP A 270 16.15 -1.54 -7.57
C TRP A 270 14.72 -1.14 -7.24
N PHE A 271 14.01 -0.46 -8.15
CA PHE A 271 12.66 0.01 -7.87
C PHE A 271 11.68 -1.16 -7.70
N GLY A 272 11.80 -2.21 -8.51
CA GLY A 272 11.01 -3.43 -8.33
C GLY A 272 11.26 -4.09 -6.97
N HIS A 273 12.53 -4.19 -6.54
CA HIS A 273 12.89 -4.64 -5.20
C HIS A 273 12.26 -3.74 -4.13
N TYR A 274 12.63 -2.46 -4.13
CA TYR A 274 12.20 -1.46 -3.15
C TYR A 274 10.68 -1.38 -3.01
N ASN A 275 9.95 -1.37 -4.13
CA ASN A 275 8.51 -1.23 -4.10
C ASN A 275 7.78 -2.51 -3.66
N SER A 276 8.35 -3.68 -3.92
CA SER A 276 7.73 -4.95 -3.52
C SER A 276 8.05 -5.33 -2.07
N LEU A 277 9.00 -4.68 -1.39
CA LEU A 277 9.30 -4.96 0.02
C LEU A 277 8.02 -5.06 0.88
N SER A 278 7.98 -6.10 1.70
CA SER A 278 6.91 -6.31 2.67
C SER A 278 6.90 -5.18 3.70
N LYS A 279 5.71 -4.66 4.00
CA LYS A 279 5.49 -3.62 5.02
C LYS A 279 5.58 -4.20 6.43
N TYR A 280 5.23 -5.48 6.61
CA TYR A 280 5.19 -6.18 7.90
C TYR A 280 6.08 -7.44 7.84
N ALA A 281 7.39 -7.24 7.69
CA ALA A 281 8.36 -8.32 7.51
C ALA A 281 8.52 -9.26 8.73
N GLU A 282 7.98 -8.88 9.89
CA GLU A 282 8.04 -9.69 11.11
C GLU A 282 6.93 -10.75 11.16
N THR A 283 5.88 -10.64 10.35
CA THR A 283 4.86 -11.68 10.22
C THR A 283 5.38 -12.80 9.33
N ASP A 284 5.49 -14.01 9.90
CA ASP A 284 5.97 -15.19 9.17
C ASP A 284 4.80 -15.93 8.50
N TRP A 285 4.77 -15.89 7.17
CA TRP A 285 3.77 -16.57 6.35
C TRP A 285 4.31 -17.85 5.69
N ARG A 286 5.53 -18.25 6.02
CA ARG A 286 6.15 -19.44 5.43
C ARG A 286 5.44 -20.70 5.95
N PRO A 287 5.35 -21.75 5.12
CA PRO A 287 4.84 -23.03 5.60
C PRO A 287 5.76 -23.59 6.69
N GLU A 288 5.18 -24.36 7.63
CA GLU A 288 5.94 -25.00 8.71
C GLU A 288 7.03 -25.94 8.17
N GLU A 289 6.71 -26.65 7.09
CA GLU A 289 7.61 -27.52 6.35
C GLU A 289 7.79 -27.01 4.92
N GLN A 290 9.03 -27.01 4.43
CA GLN A 290 9.30 -26.63 3.05
C GLN A 290 8.78 -27.72 2.11
N MET A 291 8.08 -27.30 1.06
CA MET A 291 7.63 -28.19 0.00
C MET A 291 8.75 -28.44 -1.00
N GLU A 292 8.85 -29.68 -1.45
CA GLU A 292 9.70 -30.08 -2.57
C GLU A 292 8.94 -29.95 -3.89
N ALA A 293 9.68 -29.83 -5.01
CA ALA A 293 9.08 -29.64 -6.33
C ALA A 293 8.11 -30.77 -6.73
N ASP A 294 8.43 -32.03 -6.40
CA ASP A 294 7.58 -33.18 -6.70
C ASP A 294 6.25 -33.14 -5.93
N GLU A 295 6.24 -32.57 -4.72
CA GLU A 295 5.03 -32.42 -3.89
C GLU A 295 4.12 -31.33 -4.46
N VAL A 296 4.69 -30.18 -4.83
CA VAL A 296 3.95 -29.11 -5.52
C VAL A 296 3.35 -29.63 -6.83
N ALA A 297 4.11 -30.40 -7.61
CA ALA A 297 3.62 -30.99 -8.84
C ALA A 297 2.48 -31.99 -8.61
N ALA A 298 2.56 -32.80 -7.54
CA ALA A 298 1.50 -33.74 -7.17
C ALA A 298 0.20 -33.01 -6.80
N MET A 299 0.26 -31.98 -5.94
CA MET A 299 -0.89 -31.16 -5.54
C MET A 299 -1.57 -30.51 -6.75
N LEU A 300 -0.80 -29.92 -7.67
CA LEU A 300 -1.32 -29.35 -8.91
C LEU A 300 -1.92 -30.42 -9.83
N GLY A 301 -1.33 -31.63 -9.86
CA GLY A 301 -1.83 -32.78 -10.61
C GLY A 301 -3.18 -33.31 -10.10
N GLU A 302 -3.44 -33.16 -8.80
CA GLU A 302 -4.70 -33.49 -8.14
C GLU A 302 -5.78 -32.40 -8.32
N GLY A 303 -5.39 -31.23 -8.84
CA GLY A 303 -6.29 -30.13 -9.18
C GLY A 303 -6.44 -29.07 -8.10
N HIS A 304 -5.59 -29.07 -7.08
CA HIS A 304 -5.56 -28.00 -6.08
C HIS A 304 -5.10 -26.68 -6.71
N ALA A 305 -5.83 -25.60 -6.45
CA ALA A 305 -5.48 -24.26 -6.89
C ALA A 305 -4.47 -23.61 -5.94
N LEU A 306 -3.64 -22.73 -6.49
CA LEU A 306 -2.74 -21.88 -5.72
C LEU A 306 -3.37 -20.51 -5.49
N HIS A 307 -3.30 -20.03 -4.26
CA HIS A 307 -3.79 -18.72 -3.87
C HIS A 307 -2.61 -17.84 -3.49
N ARG A 308 -2.66 -16.58 -3.92
CA ARG A 308 -1.73 -15.56 -3.47
C ARG A 308 -2.05 -15.15 -2.06
N ASN A 309 -1.02 -15.07 -1.24
CA ASN A 309 -1.13 -14.44 0.06
C ASN A 309 -1.32 -12.91 -0.14
N PRO A 310 -2.43 -12.32 0.33
CA PRO A 310 -2.68 -10.88 0.21
C PRO A 310 -1.60 -10.00 0.86
N ALA A 311 -0.89 -10.51 1.87
CA ALA A 311 0.20 -9.80 2.53
C ALA A 311 1.46 -9.62 1.66
N HIS A 312 1.53 -10.32 0.51
CA HIS A 312 2.70 -10.36 -0.35
C HIS A 312 2.49 -9.57 -1.65
N ARG A 313 3.52 -8.81 -2.03
CA ARG A 313 3.42 -7.86 -3.15
C ARG A 313 4.07 -8.41 -4.40
N PHE A 314 3.26 -8.71 -5.41
CA PHE A 314 3.73 -9.17 -6.70
C PHE A 314 3.76 -8.00 -7.68
N ALA A 315 4.90 -7.84 -8.35
CA ALA A 315 5.03 -6.92 -9.48
C ALA A 315 6.01 -7.50 -10.49
N PHE A 316 5.90 -7.09 -11.74
CA PHE A 316 6.90 -7.45 -12.74
C PHE A 316 7.29 -6.27 -13.63
N ILE A 317 8.45 -6.38 -14.25
CA ILE A 317 8.94 -5.48 -15.30
C ILE A 317 9.29 -6.32 -16.52
N GLU A 318 8.79 -5.91 -17.69
CA GLU A 318 9.16 -6.55 -18.97
C GLU A 318 10.67 -6.38 -19.24
N ALA A 319 11.34 -7.48 -19.61
CA ALA A 319 12.78 -7.53 -19.82
C ALA A 319 13.15 -8.42 -21.01
N GLY A 320 13.23 -7.82 -22.20
CA GLY A 320 13.51 -8.55 -23.44
C GLY A 320 12.37 -9.51 -23.80
N GLU A 321 12.67 -10.80 -23.89
CA GLU A 321 11.68 -11.87 -24.13
C GLU A 321 11.11 -12.47 -22.82
N GLY A 322 11.53 -11.97 -21.65
CA GLY A 322 11.10 -12.45 -20.34
C GLY A 322 10.63 -11.31 -19.43
N VAL A 323 10.56 -11.60 -18.13
CA VAL A 323 10.20 -10.62 -17.10
C VAL A 323 11.15 -10.67 -15.92
N LEU A 324 11.28 -9.54 -15.22
CA LEU A 324 11.79 -9.49 -13.86
C LEU A 324 10.60 -9.53 -12.92
N LEU A 325 10.41 -10.65 -12.22
CA LEU A 325 9.38 -10.80 -11.20
C LEU A 325 9.93 -10.32 -9.85
N PHE A 326 9.15 -9.54 -9.13
CA PHE A 326 9.46 -9.04 -7.80
C PHE A 326 8.38 -9.48 -6.82
N VAL A 327 8.80 -10.19 -5.77
CA VAL A 327 7.93 -10.61 -4.66
C VAL A 327 8.68 -10.38 -3.35
N ASP A 328 8.19 -9.45 -2.53
CA ASP A 328 8.78 -9.01 -1.25
C ASP A 328 10.25 -8.62 -1.33
N GLY A 329 10.61 -7.84 -2.34
CA GLY A 329 11.99 -7.45 -2.60
C GLY A 329 12.78 -8.48 -3.39
N VAL A 330 12.37 -9.74 -3.47
CA VAL A 330 13.17 -10.73 -4.22
C VAL A 330 12.92 -10.61 -5.72
N CYS A 331 13.97 -10.27 -6.46
CA CYS A 331 13.96 -10.23 -7.93
C CYS A 331 14.31 -11.59 -8.52
N ARG A 332 13.46 -12.12 -9.41
CA ARG A 332 13.66 -13.36 -10.16
C ARG A 332 13.59 -13.06 -11.66
N GLU A 333 14.58 -13.51 -12.42
CA GLU A 333 14.51 -13.43 -13.88
C GLU A 333 13.74 -14.64 -14.41
N CYS A 334 12.62 -14.39 -15.08
CA CYS A 334 11.77 -15.43 -15.64
C CYS A 334 11.81 -15.34 -17.17
N ARG A 335 11.91 -16.49 -17.84
CA ARG A 335 11.88 -16.62 -19.30
C ARG A 335 10.93 -17.74 -19.69
N GLY A 336 10.58 -17.82 -20.98
CA GLY A 336 9.71 -18.88 -21.49
C GLY A 336 8.40 -19.01 -20.70
N GLU A 337 8.04 -20.23 -20.34
CA GLU A 337 6.85 -20.55 -19.54
C GLU A 337 6.85 -19.89 -18.15
N ALA A 338 8.00 -19.75 -17.49
CA ALA A 338 8.06 -19.12 -16.17
C ALA A 338 7.73 -17.61 -16.26
N ALA A 339 7.98 -16.98 -17.42
CA ALA A 339 7.58 -15.59 -17.64
C ALA A 339 6.08 -15.45 -17.90
N GLU A 340 5.44 -16.42 -18.54
CA GLU A 340 3.98 -16.47 -18.70
C GLU A 340 3.32 -16.68 -17.34
N LEU A 341 3.80 -17.66 -16.57
CA LEU A 341 3.36 -17.92 -15.20
C LEU A 341 3.50 -16.69 -14.30
N ALA A 342 4.64 -16.00 -14.33
CA ALA A 342 4.85 -14.79 -13.53
C ALA A 342 3.83 -13.69 -13.87
N ARG A 343 3.46 -13.52 -15.14
CA ARG A 343 2.40 -12.57 -15.54
C ARG A 343 1.03 -13.01 -15.03
N ASP A 344 0.72 -14.31 -15.11
CA ASP A 344 -0.55 -14.86 -14.63
C ASP A 344 -0.71 -14.71 -13.12
N LEU A 345 0.34 -15.03 -12.35
CA LEU A 345 0.39 -14.81 -10.91
C LEU A 345 0.23 -13.33 -10.56
N CYS A 346 0.82 -12.42 -11.33
CA CYS A 346 0.59 -10.99 -11.16
C CYS A 346 -0.81 -10.56 -11.59
N ALA A 347 -1.50 -11.28 -12.48
CA ALA A 347 -2.82 -10.90 -12.99
C ALA A 347 -3.96 -11.31 -12.06
N GLY A 348 -3.90 -12.49 -11.42
CA GLY A 348 -4.96 -13.02 -10.56
C GLY A 348 -4.51 -13.26 -9.12
N GLY A 349 -5.48 -13.41 -8.20
CA GLY A 349 -5.23 -13.89 -6.82
C GLY A 349 -5.24 -15.41 -6.68
N GLU A 350 -5.73 -16.11 -7.70
CA GLU A 350 -5.80 -17.57 -7.80
C GLU A 350 -5.15 -18.01 -9.11
N TRP A 351 -4.41 -19.10 -9.07
CA TRP A 351 -3.84 -19.75 -10.25
C TRP A 351 -4.13 -21.25 -10.21
N SER A 352 -4.69 -21.75 -11.30
CA SER A 352 -4.96 -23.17 -11.51
C SER A 352 -4.25 -23.65 -12.76
N GLY A 353 -3.46 -24.72 -12.65
CA GLY A 353 -2.78 -25.32 -13.80
C GLY A 353 -2.34 -26.74 -13.49
N THR A 354 -2.24 -27.57 -14.53
CA THR A 354 -1.78 -28.95 -14.39
C THR A 354 -0.38 -29.10 -14.98
N ALA A 355 0.56 -29.65 -14.20
CA ALA A 355 1.90 -30.02 -14.64
C ALA A 355 2.69 -28.88 -15.32
N PRO A 356 3.08 -27.82 -14.58
CA PRO A 356 3.99 -26.80 -15.09
C PRO A 356 5.33 -27.44 -15.52
N GLY A 357 6.01 -26.85 -16.49
CA GLY A 357 7.38 -27.27 -16.80
C GLY A 357 8.36 -26.96 -15.68
N GLU A 358 9.59 -27.44 -15.82
CA GLU A 358 10.59 -27.44 -14.75
C GLU A 358 10.89 -26.03 -14.21
N GLU A 359 11.02 -25.03 -15.09
CA GLU A 359 11.32 -23.65 -14.67
C GLU A 359 10.15 -23.03 -13.90
N SER A 360 8.92 -23.30 -14.35
CA SER A 360 7.71 -22.84 -13.70
C SER A 360 7.49 -23.51 -12.34
N LEU A 361 7.78 -24.81 -12.24
CA LEU A 361 7.69 -25.56 -10.99
C LEU A 361 8.70 -25.05 -9.95
N VAL A 362 9.95 -24.80 -10.35
CA VAL A 362 10.97 -24.19 -9.47
C VAL A 362 10.51 -22.82 -8.97
N LEU A 363 9.90 -22.01 -9.83
CA LEU A 363 9.36 -20.71 -9.44
C LEU A 363 8.23 -20.86 -8.40
N LEU A 364 7.25 -21.74 -8.66
CA LEU A 364 6.13 -21.98 -7.74
C LEU A 364 6.62 -22.49 -6.38
N THR A 365 7.48 -23.51 -6.35
CA THR A 365 8.06 -24.04 -5.12
C THR A 365 8.79 -22.95 -4.33
N ALA A 366 9.56 -22.09 -5.01
CA ALA A 366 10.25 -20.98 -4.34
C ALA A 366 9.30 -19.93 -3.75
N LEU A 367 8.16 -19.66 -4.42
CA LEU A 367 7.15 -18.70 -3.94
C LEU A 367 6.29 -19.29 -2.81
N ILE A 368 6.00 -20.59 -2.86
CA ILE A 368 5.31 -21.31 -1.77
C ILE A 368 6.17 -21.35 -0.52
N ASN A 369 7.44 -21.71 -0.64
CA ASN A 369 8.37 -21.73 0.50
C ASN A 369 8.72 -20.33 1.02
N GLN A 370 8.39 -19.26 0.27
CA GLN A 370 8.44 -17.87 0.73
C GLN A 370 7.16 -17.47 1.49
N GLY A 371 6.08 -18.24 1.41
CA GLY A 371 4.76 -17.90 1.96
C GLY A 371 3.91 -17.01 1.06
N SER A 372 4.40 -16.69 -0.15
CA SER A 372 3.72 -15.80 -1.10
C SER A 372 2.59 -16.47 -1.87
N LEU A 373 2.64 -17.81 -1.96
CA LEU A 373 1.61 -18.66 -2.52
C LEU A 373 1.31 -19.80 -1.52
N GLY A 374 0.09 -20.28 -1.53
CA GLY A 374 -0.32 -21.47 -0.78
C GLY A 374 -1.39 -22.25 -1.53
N PHE A 375 -1.54 -23.54 -1.23
CA PHE A 375 -2.72 -24.28 -1.63
C PHE A 375 -3.85 -23.96 -0.66
N GLU A 376 -5.10 -23.97 -1.13
CA GLU A 376 -6.26 -23.84 -0.24
C GLU A 376 -6.24 -25.01 0.75
N GLU A 377 -6.15 -24.74 2.05
CA GLU A 377 -6.33 -25.77 3.06
C GLU A 377 -7.82 -26.11 3.11
N GLU A 378 -8.17 -27.39 2.92
CA GLU A 378 -9.53 -27.85 3.20
C GLU A 378 -9.78 -27.73 4.71
N ASP A 379 -10.45 -26.66 5.14
CA ASP A 379 -10.97 -26.50 6.50
C ASP A 379 -11.95 -27.62 6.90
#